data_AF-A0A9D5EKQ0-F1
#
_entry.id   AF-A0A9D5EKQ0-F1
#
_cell.length_a   1.000
_cell.length_b   1.000
_cell.length_c   1.000
_cell.angle_alpha   90.00
_cell.angle_beta   90.00
_cell.angle_gamma   90.00
#
_symmetry.space_group_name_H-M   'P 1'
#
loop_
_entity.id
_entity.type
_entity.pdbx_description
1 polymer ?
#
loop_
_entity_poly.entity_id
_entity_poly.type
_entity_poly.pdbx_seq_one_letter_code
_entity_poly.pdbx_strand_id
1 'polypeptide(L)'
;MTEANATPPGRGTVLRVLGVAALGGIVLGLATLGTCGWSRNPTTLNTPDSKADDKPEKEPTIDGRPLFADWPKGQKPDATLILSGQTFGFLQPCGCSRPQMGGLERRAVFLNSLKAKGWSFVGFDLGDLYPQKSAIDDQAKLKYRLTMNALRDMNYVAVGVGKSDFTAELDKVLGEYVLQKEQPPYLLAGNLLGMTNGQPQPREDRFPKPPGATRPMIGVAEVAVVGGIPVGVVGIIGKTLAEEVKKLDPSFTFADNGLVLKGAIAALEANAPKPLLNVLLYQGTSTEAALLAAAWPQFQIILCQADDPEPPQFPTQANNGKTLIIQVGHKGRYVGVVGAFKKAGGGFDLKYQLVPLTEYFITPGSEEAASKANAVLPLLETYSENVRDRKFLTRMPKGPHPAQIQEPKLNLSYVGSDKCQNCHAPQFAKWKGTPHSHALDALEKIAKRPSQRNFDGECVQCHVVGLHYKTGYEDQKATPHLAHVGCESCHGPGSGHMTNKDNAGLQALQIPWAQKAGERLPELELIKKIGALPSIERGKVPLKPQESRIINAVSSMCGKCHDHENDPNFDFFTYWPKVFHTFPKADGGAKPDPEK
;
A
#
# COMPACT_ATOMS: atom_id res chain seq x y z
N MET A 1 -58.73 21.39 -6.45
CA MET A 1 -59.10 22.76 -6.86
C MET A 1 -57.90 23.38 -7.55
N THR A 2 -58.04 23.66 -8.85
CA THR A 2 -57.26 24.53 -9.77
C THR A 2 -55.74 24.29 -9.88
N GLU A 3 -55.22 23.47 -10.81
CA GLU A 3 -55.00 23.70 -12.27
C GLU A 3 -54.15 24.93 -12.65
N ALA A 4 -53.01 24.69 -13.34
CA ALA A 4 -52.78 25.19 -14.71
C ALA A 4 -51.51 24.58 -15.35
N ASN A 5 -51.70 23.98 -16.52
CA ASN A 5 -50.71 23.53 -17.50
C ASN A 5 -50.08 24.72 -18.26
N ALA A 6 -48.86 24.55 -18.81
CA ALA A 6 -48.55 24.87 -20.22
C ALA A 6 -47.10 24.52 -20.64
N THR A 7 -46.98 23.91 -21.81
CA THR A 7 -45.81 23.85 -22.73
C THR A 7 -46.39 23.95 -24.16
N PRO A 8 -45.61 24.13 -25.26
CA PRO A 8 -44.59 25.12 -25.64
C PRO A 8 -44.98 25.84 -26.97
N PRO A 9 -44.05 26.55 -27.65
CA PRO A 9 -43.58 26.09 -28.98
C PRO A 9 -42.06 26.32 -29.13
N GLY A 10 -41.27 25.81 -30.10
CA GLY A 10 -41.54 25.17 -31.38
C GLY A 10 -40.64 25.79 -32.47
N ARG A 11 -39.57 25.08 -32.85
CA ARG A 11 -38.76 25.11 -34.11
C ARG A 11 -37.79 26.28 -34.41
N GLY A 12 -36.59 25.86 -34.85
CA GLY A 12 -35.61 26.70 -35.56
C GLY A 12 -34.31 25.97 -35.88
N THR A 13 -34.34 25.02 -36.82
CA THR A 13 -33.17 24.33 -37.38
C THR A 13 -32.37 25.28 -38.26
N VAL A 14 -31.04 25.42 -38.05
CA VAL A 14 -30.13 25.96 -39.08
C VAL A 14 -28.91 25.05 -39.20
N LEU A 15 -28.90 24.32 -40.30
CA LEU A 15 -27.78 23.60 -40.89
C LEU A 15 -26.78 24.63 -41.46
N ARG A 16 -25.48 24.49 -41.19
CA ARG A 16 -24.43 25.07 -42.04
C ARG A 16 -23.45 23.98 -42.45
N VAL A 17 -23.53 23.63 -43.72
CA VAL A 17 -22.57 22.86 -44.50
C VAL A 17 -21.73 23.85 -45.32
N LEU A 18 -20.54 23.39 -45.74
CA LEU A 18 -19.59 23.93 -46.72
C LEU A 18 -18.42 24.72 -46.08
N GLY A 19 -17.15 24.46 -46.43
CA GLY A 19 -16.66 23.63 -47.51
C GLY A 19 -15.15 23.38 -47.45
N VAL A 20 -14.76 22.37 -48.21
CA VAL A 20 -13.41 21.92 -48.53
C VAL A 20 -12.77 22.92 -49.50
N ALA A 21 -11.50 23.26 -49.29
CA ALA A 21 -10.60 23.67 -50.36
C ALA A 21 -9.16 23.26 -50.00
N ALA A 22 -8.61 22.36 -50.82
CA ALA A 22 -7.19 22.00 -50.89
C ALA A 22 -6.56 22.70 -52.10
N LEU A 23 -5.27 23.04 -51.99
CA LEU A 23 -4.24 23.35 -53.02
C LEU A 23 -3.17 24.21 -52.29
N GLY A 24 -1.84 24.05 -52.36
CA GLY A 24 -0.93 23.30 -53.22
C GLY A 24 0.31 24.18 -53.50
N GLY A 25 1.54 23.65 -53.32
CA GLY A 25 2.84 24.20 -53.78
C GLY A 25 3.55 25.17 -52.79
N ILE A 26 4.69 24.86 -52.14
CA ILE A 26 6.09 24.60 -52.58
C ILE A 26 6.75 25.79 -53.29
N VAL A 27 7.83 26.34 -52.68
CA VAL A 27 9.21 26.62 -53.18
C VAL A 27 9.92 27.46 -52.09
N LEU A 28 10.84 26.87 -51.32
CA LEU A 28 12.31 26.84 -51.48
C LEU A 28 13.02 28.20 -51.26
N GLY A 29 13.80 28.27 -50.17
CA GLY A 29 14.75 29.35 -49.87
C GLY A 29 15.91 28.80 -49.04
N LEU A 30 16.91 28.25 -49.73
CA LEU A 30 18.19 27.79 -49.19
C LEU A 30 19.05 28.99 -48.74
N ALA A 31 19.58 28.92 -47.53
CA ALA A 31 20.82 29.60 -47.15
C ALA A 31 21.69 28.61 -46.37
N THR A 32 22.74 28.13 -47.04
CA THR A 32 23.83 27.33 -46.48
C THR A 32 24.87 28.23 -45.82
N LEU A 33 25.37 27.83 -44.64
CA LEU A 33 26.79 27.66 -44.28
C LEU A 33 26.97 27.76 -42.75
N GLY A 34 27.66 26.78 -42.16
CA GLY A 34 28.15 26.89 -40.79
C GLY A 34 28.13 25.60 -39.99
N THR A 35 28.85 24.57 -40.46
CA THR A 35 29.13 23.36 -39.70
C THR A 35 29.98 23.67 -38.45
N CYS A 36 29.43 23.43 -37.26
CA CYS A 36 30.21 23.08 -36.08
C CYS A 36 29.46 21.95 -35.35
N GLY A 37 30.00 20.74 -35.45
CA GLY A 37 29.42 19.54 -34.91
C GLY A 37 29.46 19.53 -33.38
N TRP A 38 28.28 19.45 -32.77
CA TRP A 38 28.07 18.79 -31.48
C TRP A 38 26.87 17.86 -31.62
N SER A 39 27.14 16.68 -32.17
CA SER A 39 26.28 15.51 -31.99
C SER A 39 26.37 15.08 -30.52
N ARG A 40 25.58 15.70 -29.65
CA ARG A 40 25.24 15.09 -28.37
C ARG A 40 24.19 14.02 -28.62
N ASN A 41 24.66 12.78 -28.69
CA ASN A 41 23.81 11.63 -28.39
C ASN A 41 23.08 11.90 -27.07
N PRO A 42 21.74 11.81 -27.00
CA PRO A 42 21.07 11.65 -25.72
C PRO A 42 21.48 10.28 -25.20
N THR A 43 22.52 10.25 -24.37
CA THR A 43 22.88 9.09 -23.54
C THR A 43 21.65 8.70 -22.73
N THR A 44 21.02 7.62 -23.17
CA THR A 44 20.32 6.61 -22.36
C THR A 44 19.85 7.14 -21.01
N LEU A 45 18.58 7.54 -20.96
CA LEU A 45 17.79 7.49 -19.74
C LEU A 45 17.99 6.09 -19.15
N ASN A 46 18.78 5.98 -18.09
CA ASN A 46 18.68 4.84 -17.20
C ASN A 46 17.36 4.98 -16.45
N THR A 47 16.27 4.70 -17.15
CA THR A 47 15.06 4.19 -16.52
C THR A 47 15.48 3.01 -15.64
N PRO A 48 14.93 2.83 -14.42
CA PRO A 48 14.81 1.47 -13.90
C PRO A 48 14.20 0.66 -15.03
N ASP A 49 14.90 -0.37 -15.50
CA ASP A 49 14.58 -1.13 -16.69
C ASP A 49 13.07 -1.17 -16.97
N SER A 50 12.66 -0.43 -18.00
CA SER A 50 11.37 -0.61 -18.67
C SER A 50 11.32 -1.94 -19.44
N LYS A 51 12.30 -2.83 -19.24
CA LYS A 51 12.25 -4.25 -19.59
C LYS A 51 11.50 -5.10 -18.55
N ALA A 52 10.54 -4.50 -17.83
CA ALA A 52 9.53 -5.25 -17.09
C ALA A 52 8.48 -5.88 -18.04
N ASP A 53 8.52 -5.54 -19.33
CA ASP A 53 7.81 -6.25 -20.38
C ASP A 53 8.69 -7.41 -20.89
N ASP A 54 8.13 -8.63 -20.85
CA ASP A 54 8.56 -9.87 -21.54
C ASP A 54 9.44 -10.93 -20.85
N LYS A 55 9.58 -10.95 -19.53
CA LYS A 55 9.80 -12.25 -18.86
C LYS A 55 8.78 -12.46 -17.77
N PRO A 56 7.91 -13.50 -17.86
CA PRO A 56 7.15 -13.90 -16.69
C PRO A 56 8.16 -14.20 -15.59
N GLU A 57 8.00 -13.59 -14.43
CA GLU A 57 8.64 -14.13 -13.24
C GLU A 57 8.34 -15.63 -13.18
N LYS A 58 9.25 -16.42 -12.60
CA LYS A 58 8.91 -17.82 -12.34
C LYS A 58 7.80 -17.84 -11.29
N GLU A 59 6.85 -18.77 -11.42
CA GLU A 59 5.87 -19.03 -10.36
C GLU A 59 6.64 -19.19 -9.03
N PRO A 60 6.23 -18.50 -7.95
CA PRO A 60 6.96 -18.55 -6.70
C PRO A 60 7.03 -19.99 -6.19
N THR A 61 8.20 -20.35 -5.69
CA THR A 61 8.43 -21.68 -5.10
C THR A 61 8.40 -21.60 -3.58
N ILE A 62 7.83 -22.60 -2.93
CA ILE A 62 7.91 -22.80 -1.49
C ILE A 62 8.93 -23.89 -1.21
N ASP A 63 10.00 -23.56 -0.48
CA ASP A 63 11.17 -24.43 -0.26
C ASP A 63 11.75 -24.99 -1.57
N GLY A 64 11.81 -24.17 -2.63
CA GLY A 64 12.30 -24.58 -3.95
C GLY A 64 11.37 -25.49 -4.75
N ARG A 65 10.14 -25.75 -4.27
CA ARG A 65 9.12 -26.57 -4.94
C ARG A 65 8.01 -25.71 -5.55
N PRO A 66 7.41 -26.11 -6.69
CA PRO A 66 6.22 -25.44 -7.23
C PRO A 66 5.07 -25.35 -6.23
N LEU A 67 4.18 -24.38 -6.42
CA LEU A 67 2.99 -24.25 -5.57
C LEU A 67 2.18 -25.55 -5.55
N PHE A 68 1.76 -25.96 -4.36
CA PHE A 68 0.97 -27.18 -4.09
C PHE A 68 1.63 -28.51 -4.53
N ALA A 69 2.95 -28.55 -4.73
CA ALA A 69 3.63 -29.77 -5.19
C ALA A 69 3.55 -30.95 -4.20
N ASP A 70 3.31 -30.68 -2.92
CA ASP A 70 3.14 -31.66 -1.84
C ASP A 70 1.68 -32.09 -1.62
N TRP A 71 0.75 -31.57 -2.42
CA TRP A 71 -0.66 -31.96 -2.39
C TRP A 71 -0.91 -33.24 -3.20
N PRO A 72 -2.03 -33.96 -2.98
CA PRO A 72 -2.35 -35.19 -3.70
C PRO A 72 -2.26 -35.03 -5.23
N LYS A 73 -1.35 -35.79 -5.86
CA LYS A 73 -1.10 -35.71 -7.30
C LYS A 73 -2.32 -36.17 -8.11
N GLY A 74 -2.66 -35.40 -9.14
CA GLY A 74 -3.78 -35.73 -10.04
C GLY A 74 -5.17 -35.54 -9.42
N GLN A 75 -5.25 -35.03 -8.19
CA GLN A 75 -6.50 -34.76 -7.50
C GLN A 75 -6.61 -33.27 -7.17
N LYS A 76 -7.71 -32.64 -7.58
CA LYS A 76 -8.06 -31.28 -7.13
C LYS A 76 -8.76 -31.33 -5.77
N PRO A 77 -8.67 -30.28 -4.94
CA PRO A 77 -9.46 -30.19 -3.71
C PRO A 77 -10.97 -30.25 -4.01
N ASP A 78 -11.74 -30.88 -3.12
CA ASP A 78 -13.20 -30.84 -3.14
C ASP A 78 -13.72 -29.43 -2.80
N ALA A 79 -13.00 -28.72 -1.94
CA ALA A 79 -13.22 -27.32 -1.61
C ALA A 79 -11.89 -26.62 -1.35
N THR A 80 -11.75 -25.36 -1.78
CA THR A 80 -10.58 -24.52 -1.50
C THR A 80 -11.00 -23.29 -0.72
N LEU A 81 -10.34 -23.01 0.40
CA LEU A 81 -10.61 -21.84 1.22
C LEU A 81 -9.44 -20.88 1.11
N ILE A 82 -9.74 -19.62 0.84
CA ILE A 82 -8.77 -18.54 0.69
C ILE A 82 -8.84 -17.68 1.95
N LEU A 83 -7.71 -17.49 2.60
CA LEU A 83 -7.59 -16.77 3.87
C LEU A 83 -6.71 -15.54 3.67
N SER A 84 -7.24 -14.38 4.03
CA SER A 84 -6.49 -13.11 4.10
C SER A 84 -6.88 -12.32 5.34
N GLY A 85 -6.19 -11.22 5.62
CA GLY A 85 -6.45 -10.41 6.81
C GLY A 85 -5.44 -9.28 6.91
N GLN A 86 -5.69 -8.31 7.77
CA GLN A 86 -4.72 -7.27 8.15
C GLN A 86 -4.10 -6.58 6.91
N THR A 87 -4.94 -6.31 5.90
CA THR A 87 -4.52 -5.63 4.67
C THR A 87 -4.18 -4.17 4.97
N PHE A 88 -4.80 -3.56 6.00
CA PHE A 88 -4.49 -2.21 6.48
C PHE A 88 -4.47 -1.15 5.38
N GLY A 89 -5.43 -1.23 4.45
CA GLY A 89 -5.54 -0.31 3.31
C GLY A 89 -4.40 -0.38 2.29
N PHE A 90 -3.56 -1.40 2.34
CA PHE A 90 -2.52 -1.63 1.33
C PHE A 90 -3.15 -2.20 0.05
N LEU A 91 -3.45 -1.32 -0.90
CA LEU A 91 -4.11 -1.67 -2.15
C LEU A 91 -3.17 -2.35 -3.16
N GLN A 92 -1.93 -1.86 -3.21
CA GLN A 92 -0.90 -2.27 -4.17
C GLN A 92 0.50 -1.82 -3.68
N PRO A 93 1.58 -2.45 -4.17
CA PRO A 93 2.94 -1.97 -3.96
C PRO A 93 3.23 -0.64 -4.68
N CYS A 94 4.30 0.05 -4.25
CA CYS A 94 4.79 1.29 -4.86
C CYS A 94 5.05 1.13 -6.36
N GLY A 95 5.62 -0.01 -6.80
CA GLY A 95 6.11 -0.25 -8.16
C GLY A 95 7.44 0.46 -8.47
N CYS A 96 8.07 1.06 -7.47
CA CYS A 96 9.23 1.95 -7.59
C CYS A 96 10.56 1.18 -7.68
N SER A 97 10.59 0.00 -7.09
CA SER A 97 11.67 -0.98 -7.11
C SER A 97 11.07 -2.37 -7.23
N ARG A 98 11.89 -3.36 -7.59
CA ARG A 98 11.47 -4.75 -7.79
C ARG A 98 12.48 -5.70 -7.16
N PRO A 99 12.05 -6.86 -6.61
CA PRO A 99 10.68 -7.36 -6.56
C PRO A 99 9.90 -6.82 -5.34
N GLN A 100 8.60 -6.55 -5.52
CA GLN A 100 7.70 -6.20 -4.40
C GLN A 100 6.58 -7.23 -4.29
N MET A 101 5.97 -7.37 -3.11
CA MET A 101 4.89 -8.35 -2.86
C MET A 101 3.56 -7.70 -2.46
N GLY A 102 2.48 -8.45 -2.63
CA GLY A 102 1.13 -8.05 -2.25
C GLY A 102 0.40 -7.23 -3.30
N GLY A 103 -0.74 -6.69 -2.89
CA GLY A 103 -1.65 -5.94 -3.76
C GLY A 103 -2.84 -6.75 -4.27
N LEU A 104 -3.97 -6.06 -4.43
CA LEU A 104 -5.24 -6.67 -4.80
C LEU A 104 -5.24 -7.21 -6.23
N GLU A 105 -4.52 -6.55 -7.15
CA GLU A 105 -4.34 -7.05 -8.53
C GLU A 105 -3.75 -8.47 -8.52
N ARG A 106 -2.66 -8.65 -7.77
CA ARG A 106 -1.93 -9.92 -7.68
C ARG A 106 -2.74 -11.01 -7.01
N ARG A 107 -3.52 -10.64 -5.99
CA ARG A 107 -4.47 -11.55 -5.37
C ARG A 107 -5.49 -12.05 -6.40
N ALA A 108 -6.06 -11.16 -7.21
CA ALA A 108 -7.04 -11.55 -8.23
C ALA A 108 -6.44 -12.48 -9.30
N VAL A 109 -5.22 -12.20 -9.78
CA VAL A 109 -4.53 -13.09 -10.75
C VAL A 109 -4.24 -14.47 -10.14
N PHE A 110 -3.77 -14.51 -8.90
CA PHE A 110 -3.57 -15.78 -8.20
C PHE A 110 -4.86 -16.59 -8.09
N LEU A 111 -5.97 -15.98 -7.68
CA LEU A 111 -7.27 -16.66 -7.58
C LEU A 111 -7.81 -17.11 -8.94
N ASN A 112 -7.63 -16.30 -9.98
CA ASN A 112 -7.94 -16.69 -11.35
C ASN A 112 -7.10 -17.90 -11.81
N SER A 113 -5.85 -18.03 -11.37
CA SER A 113 -5.03 -19.21 -11.65
C SER A 113 -5.60 -20.49 -11.02
N LEU A 114 -6.19 -20.41 -9.83
CA LEU A 114 -6.89 -21.54 -9.20
C LEU A 114 -8.16 -21.91 -9.97
N LYS A 115 -8.92 -20.89 -10.40
CA LYS A 115 -10.10 -21.09 -11.25
C LYS A 115 -9.73 -21.77 -12.57
N ALA A 116 -8.63 -21.36 -13.21
CA ALA A 116 -8.12 -21.96 -14.44
C ALA A 116 -7.67 -23.43 -14.25
N LYS A 117 -7.18 -23.78 -13.05
CA LYS A 117 -6.92 -25.18 -12.64
C LYS A 117 -8.21 -25.99 -12.36
N GLY A 118 -9.39 -25.37 -12.50
CA GLY A 118 -10.69 -26.01 -12.27
C GLY A 118 -11.05 -26.18 -10.78
N TRP A 119 -10.39 -25.43 -9.91
CA TRP A 119 -10.64 -25.46 -8.47
C TRP A 119 -11.82 -24.54 -8.12
N SER A 120 -12.69 -25.01 -7.24
CA SER A 120 -13.72 -24.18 -6.62
C SER A 120 -13.16 -23.58 -5.34
N PHE A 121 -13.30 -22.28 -5.16
CA PHE A 121 -12.82 -21.59 -3.97
C PHE A 121 -13.81 -20.58 -3.41
N VAL A 122 -13.67 -20.28 -2.13
CA VAL A 122 -14.34 -19.17 -1.43
C VAL A 122 -13.34 -18.46 -0.51
N GLY A 123 -13.45 -17.14 -0.39
CA GLY A 123 -12.59 -16.35 0.46
C GLY A 123 -13.20 -15.93 1.79
N PHE A 124 -12.37 -15.90 2.83
CA PHE A 124 -12.67 -15.31 4.13
C PHE A 124 -11.52 -14.39 4.53
N ASP A 125 -11.86 -13.19 4.97
CA ASP A 125 -10.89 -12.21 5.44
C ASP A 125 -11.03 -12.02 6.95
N LEU A 126 -9.92 -11.96 7.67
CA LEU A 126 -9.93 -11.75 9.12
C LEU A 126 -10.54 -10.39 9.49
N GLY A 127 -10.48 -9.40 8.60
CA GLY A 127 -10.76 -8.01 8.90
C GLY A 127 -9.49 -7.19 8.95
N ASP A 128 -9.57 -6.03 9.61
CA ASP A 128 -8.48 -5.07 9.63
C ASP A 128 -8.11 -4.55 8.23
N LEU A 129 -9.14 -4.18 7.47
CA LEU A 129 -9.02 -3.66 6.12
C LEU A 129 -8.76 -2.15 6.11
N TYR A 130 -9.21 -1.43 7.15
CA TYR A 130 -9.00 0.01 7.25
C TYR A 130 -7.51 0.35 7.46
N PRO A 131 -6.97 1.42 6.86
CA PRO A 131 -5.60 1.83 7.12
C PRO A 131 -5.34 2.09 8.61
N GLN A 132 -4.26 1.52 9.16
CA GLN A 132 -3.84 1.84 10.54
C GLN A 132 -3.37 3.28 10.69
N LYS A 133 -2.88 3.87 9.59
CA LYS A 133 -2.43 5.25 9.51
C LYS A 133 -2.92 5.82 8.20
N SER A 134 -3.53 6.99 8.25
CA SER A 134 -3.82 7.78 7.07
C SER A 134 -3.76 9.25 7.43
N ALA A 135 -3.16 10.05 6.55
CA ALA A 135 -3.15 11.50 6.71
C ALA A 135 -4.54 12.11 6.45
N ILE A 136 -5.36 11.45 5.63
CA ILE A 136 -6.66 11.93 5.16
C ILE A 136 -7.70 10.81 5.34
N ASP A 137 -8.57 10.97 6.34
CA ASP A 137 -9.62 9.99 6.67
C ASP A 137 -10.53 9.65 5.46
N ASP A 138 -10.87 10.65 4.64
CA ASP A 138 -11.63 10.45 3.41
C ASP A 138 -10.94 9.48 2.43
N GLN A 139 -9.61 9.51 2.34
CA GLN A 139 -8.83 8.62 1.49
C GLN A 139 -8.81 7.20 2.07
N ALA A 140 -8.73 7.09 3.40
CA ALA A 140 -8.80 5.81 4.09
C ALA A 140 -10.13 5.09 3.87
N LYS A 141 -11.25 5.83 3.89
CA LYS A 141 -12.59 5.33 3.52
C LYS A 141 -12.65 4.81 2.09
N LEU A 142 -12.07 5.55 1.13
CA LEU A 142 -12.01 5.08 -0.25
C LEU A 142 -11.22 3.76 -0.37
N LYS A 143 -10.09 3.63 0.34
CA LYS A 143 -9.30 2.39 0.36
C LYS A 143 -10.08 1.22 0.94
N TYR A 144 -10.80 1.44 2.06
CA TYR A 144 -11.65 0.42 2.66
C TYR A 144 -12.74 -0.05 1.69
N ARG A 145 -13.49 0.90 1.10
CA ARG A 145 -14.56 0.60 0.13
C ARG A 145 -14.03 -0.14 -1.10
N LEU A 146 -12.90 0.29 -1.64
CA LEU A 146 -12.23 -0.38 -2.75
C LEU A 146 -11.90 -1.82 -2.38
N THR A 147 -11.27 -2.03 -1.23
CA THR A 147 -10.87 -3.36 -0.76
C THR A 147 -12.08 -4.29 -0.62
N MET A 148 -13.17 -3.82 0.00
CA MET A 148 -14.42 -4.60 0.12
C MET A 148 -15.01 -4.98 -1.25
N ASN A 149 -15.05 -4.04 -2.20
CA ASN A 149 -15.49 -4.31 -3.57
C ASN A 149 -14.60 -5.34 -4.28
N ALA A 150 -13.27 -5.21 -4.14
CA ALA A 150 -12.32 -6.16 -4.72
C ALA A 150 -12.48 -7.56 -4.12
N LEU A 151 -12.66 -7.67 -2.79
CA LEU A 151 -12.93 -8.93 -2.11
C LEU A 151 -14.22 -9.60 -2.61
N ARG A 152 -15.30 -8.83 -2.78
CA ARG A 152 -16.55 -9.33 -3.40
C ARG A 152 -16.29 -9.92 -4.78
N ASP A 153 -15.60 -9.18 -5.64
CA ASP A 153 -15.32 -9.59 -7.02
C ASP A 153 -14.37 -10.81 -7.07
N MET A 154 -13.60 -11.03 -6.00
CA MET A 154 -12.76 -12.20 -5.76
C MET A 154 -13.46 -13.36 -5.01
N ASN A 155 -14.80 -13.35 -4.90
CA ASN A 155 -15.59 -14.40 -4.26
C ASN A 155 -15.30 -14.59 -2.75
N TYR A 156 -15.02 -13.50 -2.03
CA TYR A 156 -15.02 -13.50 -0.57
C TYR A 156 -16.44 -13.31 -0.04
N VAL A 157 -16.79 -14.08 1.01
CA VAL A 157 -18.15 -14.09 1.57
C VAL A 157 -18.24 -13.48 2.96
N ALA A 158 -17.15 -13.46 3.71
CA ALA A 158 -17.13 -12.90 5.06
C ALA A 158 -15.83 -12.19 5.37
N VAL A 159 -15.93 -11.14 6.17
CA VAL A 159 -14.84 -10.32 6.69
C VAL A 159 -15.08 -10.16 8.20
N GLY A 160 -14.08 -10.41 9.04
CA GLY A 160 -14.18 -10.12 10.48
C GLY A 160 -14.08 -8.62 10.78
N VAL A 161 -14.39 -8.22 12.02
CA VAL A 161 -14.23 -6.82 12.46
C VAL A 161 -13.01 -6.70 13.37
N GLY A 162 -12.02 -5.92 12.92
CA GLY A 162 -10.71 -5.78 13.57
C GLY A 162 -10.49 -4.44 14.27
N LYS A 163 -9.31 -4.32 14.87
CA LYS A 163 -8.90 -3.13 15.66
C LYS A 163 -8.92 -1.84 14.85
N SER A 164 -8.46 -1.89 13.60
CA SER A 164 -8.42 -0.74 12.70
C SER A 164 -9.82 -0.25 12.33
N ASP A 165 -10.80 -1.16 12.25
CA ASP A 165 -12.20 -0.80 12.00
C ASP A 165 -12.80 -0.03 13.19
N PHE A 166 -12.47 -0.41 14.44
CA PHE A 166 -12.86 0.36 15.64
C PHE A 166 -12.11 1.69 15.74
N THR A 167 -10.82 1.71 15.42
CA THR A 167 -10.01 2.94 15.42
C THR A 167 -10.55 3.97 14.41
N ALA A 168 -11.16 3.49 13.32
CA ALA A 168 -11.80 4.30 12.30
C ALA A 168 -13.24 4.74 12.65
N GLU A 169 -13.69 4.47 13.88
CA GLU A 169 -15.08 4.58 14.32
C GLU A 169 -15.98 3.64 13.49
N LEU A 170 -16.26 2.45 14.03
CA LEU A 170 -16.91 1.35 13.31
C LEU A 170 -18.18 1.75 12.55
N ASP A 171 -19.01 2.64 13.09
CA ASP A 171 -20.21 3.14 12.40
C ASP A 171 -19.91 3.83 11.06
N LYS A 172 -18.79 4.57 10.97
CA LYS A 172 -18.35 5.20 9.72
C LYS A 172 -17.95 4.15 8.70
N VAL A 173 -17.23 3.12 9.14
CA VAL A 173 -16.80 2.00 8.30
C VAL A 173 -18.01 1.24 7.74
N LEU A 174 -19.05 1.02 8.54
CA LEU A 174 -20.31 0.42 8.08
C LEU A 174 -20.99 1.25 6.98
N GLY A 175 -20.91 2.58 7.09
CA GLY A 175 -21.39 3.53 6.08
C GLY A 175 -20.75 3.36 4.71
N GLU A 176 -19.51 2.87 4.64
CA GLU A 176 -18.75 2.80 3.38
C GLU A 176 -19.13 1.64 2.46
N TYR A 177 -19.71 0.56 3.01
CA TYR A 177 -20.01 -0.66 2.25
C TYR A 177 -21.34 -1.29 2.67
N VAL A 178 -21.47 -1.66 3.95
CA VAL A 178 -22.59 -2.46 4.47
C VAL A 178 -23.92 -1.74 4.33
N LEU A 179 -23.96 -0.44 4.63
CA LEU A 179 -25.17 0.38 4.53
C LEU A 179 -25.55 0.76 3.09
N GLN A 180 -24.67 0.55 2.12
CA GLN A 180 -24.92 0.94 0.72
C GLN A 180 -25.80 -0.10 0.01
N LYS A 181 -25.52 -1.39 0.24
CA LYS A 181 -26.24 -2.51 -0.36
C LYS A 181 -25.92 -3.80 0.38
N GLU A 182 -26.94 -4.63 0.62
CA GLU A 182 -26.71 -5.99 1.11
C GLU A 182 -26.06 -6.85 0.01
N GLN A 183 -24.79 -7.18 0.22
CA GLN A 183 -23.99 -8.03 -0.67
C GLN A 183 -22.74 -8.54 0.08
N PRO A 184 -22.20 -9.71 -0.28
CA PRO A 184 -20.95 -10.19 0.29
C PRO A 184 -19.76 -9.28 -0.10
N PRO A 185 -18.65 -9.28 0.66
CA PRO A 185 -18.49 -10.01 1.91
C PRO A 185 -19.26 -9.36 3.06
N TYR A 186 -19.81 -10.20 3.95
CA TYR A 186 -20.56 -9.76 5.13
C TYR A 186 -19.63 -9.60 6.34
N LEU A 187 -19.85 -8.57 7.15
CA LEU A 187 -19.09 -8.37 8.39
C LEU A 187 -19.55 -9.32 9.48
N LEU A 188 -18.60 -9.99 10.15
CA LEU A 188 -18.87 -10.93 11.24
C LEU A 188 -18.14 -10.53 12.52
N ALA A 189 -18.90 -10.34 13.60
CA ALA A 189 -18.40 -10.16 14.96
C ALA A 189 -19.49 -10.55 15.96
N GLY A 190 -19.69 -11.85 16.15
CA GLY A 190 -20.84 -12.41 16.84
C GLY A 190 -20.92 -12.08 18.33
N ASN A 191 -19.78 -11.78 18.98
CA ASN A 191 -19.71 -11.40 20.38
C ASN A 191 -19.76 -9.89 20.62
N LEU A 192 -19.84 -9.06 19.57
CA LEU A 192 -19.91 -7.61 19.69
C LEU A 192 -21.30 -7.19 20.18
N LEU A 193 -21.33 -6.34 21.21
CA LEU A 193 -22.53 -5.74 21.77
C LEU A 193 -22.37 -4.21 21.80
N GLY A 194 -23.50 -3.50 21.76
CA GLY A 194 -23.52 -2.08 22.09
C GLY A 194 -23.51 -1.87 23.61
N MET A 195 -23.27 -0.63 24.04
CA MET A 195 -23.45 -0.18 25.41
C MET A 195 -24.31 1.08 25.37
N THR A 196 -25.50 1.02 25.98
CA THR A 196 -26.42 2.17 26.07
C THR A 196 -26.83 2.35 27.52
N ASN A 197 -26.66 3.56 28.07
CA ASN A 197 -26.99 3.88 29.47
C ASN A 197 -26.35 2.92 30.50
N GLY A 198 -25.12 2.47 30.22
CA GLY A 198 -24.38 1.53 31.08
C GLY A 198 -24.89 0.08 31.05
N GLN A 199 -25.82 -0.25 30.15
CA GLN A 199 -26.33 -1.61 29.96
C GLN A 199 -25.90 -2.18 28.60
N PRO A 200 -25.50 -3.45 28.53
CA PRO A 200 -25.23 -4.12 27.26
C PRO A 200 -26.48 -4.13 26.37
N GLN A 201 -26.33 -3.60 25.16
CA GLN A 201 -27.33 -3.63 24.10
C GLN A 201 -27.04 -4.80 23.15
N PRO A 202 -28.04 -5.64 22.83
CA PRO A 202 -27.88 -6.73 21.86
C PRO A 202 -27.32 -6.25 20.51
N ARG A 203 -26.53 -7.12 19.84
CA ARG A 203 -25.90 -6.80 18.56
C ARG A 203 -26.92 -6.41 17.49
N GLU A 204 -28.04 -7.12 17.41
CA GLU A 204 -29.12 -6.88 16.46
C GLU A 204 -29.82 -5.54 16.67
N ASP A 205 -29.83 -5.04 17.90
CA ASP A 205 -30.41 -3.74 18.22
C ASP A 205 -29.42 -2.60 17.93
N ARG A 206 -28.13 -2.82 18.20
CA ARG A 206 -27.06 -1.85 17.89
C ARG A 206 -26.75 -1.77 16.40
N PHE A 207 -26.83 -2.90 15.71
CA PHE A 207 -26.51 -3.08 14.30
C PHE A 207 -27.69 -3.72 13.56
N PRO A 208 -28.83 -3.02 13.48
CA PRO A 208 -30.05 -3.56 12.89
C PRO A 208 -29.85 -3.84 11.40
N LYS A 209 -30.79 -4.60 10.84
CA LYS A 209 -30.86 -4.78 9.38
C LYS A 209 -31.03 -3.43 8.68
N PRO A 210 -30.22 -3.10 7.65
CA PRO A 210 -30.47 -1.94 6.82
C PRO A 210 -31.86 -2.01 6.16
N PRO A 211 -32.47 -0.88 5.77
CA PRO A 211 -33.72 -0.88 5.02
C PRO A 211 -33.64 -1.75 3.77
N GLY A 212 -34.58 -2.70 3.63
CA GLY A 212 -34.62 -3.64 2.51
C GLY A 212 -33.67 -4.84 2.61
N ALA A 213 -32.84 -4.92 3.66
CA ALA A 213 -31.93 -6.04 3.88
C ALA A 213 -32.56 -7.18 4.69
N THR A 214 -32.06 -8.39 4.49
CA THR A 214 -32.46 -9.60 5.20
C THR A 214 -31.59 -9.91 6.42
N ARG A 215 -30.39 -9.31 6.48
CA ARG A 215 -29.38 -9.57 7.50
C ARG A 215 -29.07 -8.32 8.34
N PRO A 216 -28.64 -8.48 9.61
CA PRO A 216 -28.08 -7.38 10.38
C PRO A 216 -26.78 -6.86 9.74
N MET A 217 -26.40 -5.61 10.02
CA MET A 217 -25.17 -5.03 9.47
C MET A 217 -23.90 -5.80 9.86
N ILE A 218 -23.88 -6.38 11.07
CA ILE A 218 -22.81 -7.24 11.55
C ILE A 218 -23.45 -8.56 11.99
N GLY A 219 -23.05 -9.68 11.37
CA GLY A 219 -23.55 -11.01 11.66
C GLY A 219 -22.70 -11.78 12.68
N VAL A 220 -23.18 -12.98 13.05
CA VAL A 220 -22.40 -13.97 13.83
C VAL A 220 -21.71 -14.95 12.89
N ALA A 221 -22.46 -15.47 11.92
CA ALA A 221 -22.02 -16.54 11.05
C ALA A 221 -22.56 -16.39 9.62
N GLU A 222 -21.93 -17.11 8.70
CA GLU A 222 -22.37 -17.29 7.32
C GLU A 222 -22.10 -18.74 6.87
N VAL A 223 -22.85 -19.22 5.88
CA VAL A 223 -22.57 -20.50 5.22
C VAL A 223 -22.37 -20.29 3.73
N ALA A 224 -21.23 -20.72 3.22
CA ALA A 224 -20.93 -20.71 1.79
C ALA A 224 -20.82 -22.12 1.23
N VAL A 225 -21.30 -22.36 0.01
CA VAL A 225 -21.16 -23.66 -0.66
C VAL A 225 -20.06 -23.56 -1.72
N VAL A 226 -19.00 -24.36 -1.57
CA VAL A 226 -17.83 -24.37 -2.46
C VAL A 226 -17.57 -25.78 -2.94
N GLY A 227 -17.59 -26.01 -4.26
CA GLY A 227 -17.45 -27.37 -4.82
C GLY A 227 -18.52 -28.36 -4.32
N GLY A 228 -19.71 -27.85 -3.96
CA GLY A 228 -20.79 -28.63 -3.34
C GLY A 228 -20.60 -28.91 -1.85
N ILE A 229 -19.53 -28.38 -1.23
CA ILE A 229 -19.25 -28.51 0.21
C ILE A 229 -19.76 -27.25 0.94
N PRO A 230 -20.75 -27.38 1.85
CA PRO A 230 -21.13 -26.28 2.72
C PRO A 230 -20.04 -26.04 3.77
N VAL A 231 -19.60 -24.79 3.88
CA VAL A 231 -18.57 -24.32 4.81
C VAL A 231 -19.16 -23.21 5.66
N GLY A 232 -19.17 -23.42 6.97
CA GLY A 232 -19.60 -22.43 7.96
C GLY A 232 -18.44 -21.51 8.29
N VAL A 233 -18.71 -20.23 8.47
CA VAL A 233 -17.76 -19.25 8.98
C VAL A 233 -18.38 -18.48 10.12
N VAL A 234 -17.65 -18.30 11.22
CA VAL A 234 -18.05 -17.52 12.39
C VAL A 234 -17.00 -16.44 12.60
N GLY A 235 -17.40 -15.22 12.94
CA GLY A 235 -16.47 -14.15 13.33
C GLY A 235 -16.65 -13.77 14.79
N ILE A 236 -15.57 -13.66 15.57
CA ILE A 236 -15.60 -13.15 16.94
C ILE A 236 -14.33 -12.34 17.26
N ILE A 237 -14.44 -11.47 18.26
CA ILE A 237 -13.35 -10.66 18.78
C ILE A 237 -12.71 -11.37 19.99
N GLY A 238 -11.38 -11.42 20.01
CA GLY A 238 -10.58 -12.01 21.08
C GLY A 238 -10.63 -11.19 22.36
N LYS A 239 -10.23 -11.80 23.49
CA LYS A 239 -10.37 -11.16 24.81
C LYS A 239 -9.48 -9.92 24.93
N THR A 240 -8.23 -10.04 24.49
CA THR A 240 -7.29 -8.92 24.49
C THR A 240 -7.82 -7.74 23.68
N LEU A 241 -8.25 -7.98 22.44
CA LEU A 241 -8.80 -6.92 21.60
C LEU A 241 -10.10 -6.34 22.17
N ALA A 242 -11.00 -7.16 22.72
CA ALA A 242 -12.23 -6.69 23.36
C ALA A 242 -11.95 -5.67 24.48
N GLU A 243 -10.95 -5.94 25.33
CA GLU A 243 -10.56 -5.01 26.40
C GLU A 243 -9.90 -3.73 25.87
N GLU A 244 -9.16 -3.80 24.76
CA GLU A 244 -8.64 -2.62 24.08
C GLU A 244 -9.77 -1.77 23.50
N VAL A 245 -10.75 -2.39 22.83
CA VAL A 245 -11.88 -1.71 22.21
C VAL A 245 -12.74 -1.02 23.26
N LYS A 246 -13.04 -1.65 24.41
CA LYS A 246 -13.78 -1.00 25.51
C LYS A 246 -13.12 0.29 26.01
N LYS A 247 -11.78 0.34 25.98
CA LYS A 247 -11.02 1.54 26.38
C LYS A 247 -11.01 2.60 25.28
N LEU A 248 -10.95 2.17 24.02
CA LEU A 248 -10.93 3.03 22.85
C LEU A 248 -12.30 3.67 22.61
N ASP A 249 -13.36 2.88 22.68
CA ASP A 249 -14.75 3.27 22.48
C ASP A 249 -15.66 2.57 23.51
N PRO A 250 -16.02 3.27 24.61
CA PRO A 250 -16.89 2.73 25.65
C PRO A 250 -18.34 2.45 25.22
N SER A 251 -18.72 2.82 23.99
CA SER A 251 -20.04 2.48 23.43
C SER A 251 -20.14 1.01 23.00
N PHE A 252 -19.05 0.25 23.07
CA PHE A 252 -19.01 -1.18 22.80
C PHE A 252 -18.70 -2.01 24.05
N THR A 253 -19.31 -3.18 24.10
CA THR A 253 -18.95 -4.25 25.04
C THR A 253 -19.04 -5.59 24.34
N PHE A 254 -18.74 -6.67 25.04
CA PHE A 254 -18.60 -7.99 24.44
C PHE A 254 -19.25 -9.07 25.28
N ALA A 255 -19.98 -9.96 24.61
CA ALA A 255 -20.50 -11.18 25.19
C ALA A 255 -19.37 -12.19 25.45
N ASP A 256 -19.62 -13.18 26.31
CA ASP A 256 -18.69 -14.29 26.50
C ASP A 256 -18.53 -15.10 25.20
N ASN A 257 -17.28 -15.30 24.78
CA ASN A 257 -16.97 -16.01 23.54
C ASN A 257 -17.50 -17.45 23.58
N GLY A 258 -17.48 -18.12 24.72
CA GLY A 258 -17.96 -19.50 24.83
C GLY A 258 -19.47 -19.62 24.61
N LEU A 259 -20.25 -18.71 25.20
CA LEU A 259 -21.70 -18.64 24.97
C LEU A 259 -22.04 -18.35 23.51
N VAL A 260 -21.35 -17.38 22.89
CA VAL A 260 -21.57 -17.01 21.48
C VAL A 260 -21.21 -18.16 20.55
N LEU A 261 -20.06 -18.81 20.78
CA LEU A 261 -19.63 -19.95 19.96
C LEU A 261 -20.56 -21.15 20.09
N LYS A 262 -21.07 -21.43 21.30
CA LYS A 262 -22.10 -22.47 21.50
C LYS A 262 -23.33 -22.22 20.63
N GLY A 263 -23.84 -20.99 20.64
CA GLY A 263 -24.99 -20.60 19.82
C GLY A 263 -24.69 -20.64 18.32
N ALA A 264 -23.51 -20.15 17.91
CA ALA A 264 -23.09 -20.15 16.52
C ALA A 264 -22.98 -21.58 15.96
N ILE A 265 -22.37 -22.50 16.72
CA ILE A 265 -22.26 -23.92 16.31
C ILE A 265 -23.65 -24.54 16.19
N ALA A 266 -24.55 -24.32 17.15
CA ALA A 266 -25.92 -24.83 17.07
C ALA A 266 -26.66 -24.29 15.83
N ALA A 267 -26.48 -23.01 15.50
CA ALA A 267 -27.04 -22.40 14.30
C ALA A 267 -26.47 -23.01 13.00
N LEU A 268 -25.15 -23.23 12.95
CA LEU A 268 -24.51 -23.92 11.83
C LEU A 268 -25.01 -25.37 11.70
N GLU A 269 -25.14 -26.11 12.80
CA GLU A 269 -25.64 -27.48 12.80
C GLU A 269 -27.10 -27.59 12.31
N ALA A 270 -27.92 -26.59 12.59
CA ALA A 270 -29.31 -26.49 12.15
C ALA A 270 -29.45 -25.92 10.71
N ASN A 271 -28.40 -25.37 10.12
CA ASN A 271 -28.45 -24.77 8.80
C ASN A 271 -28.73 -25.83 7.71
N ALA A 272 -29.49 -25.44 6.68
CA ALA A 272 -29.73 -26.26 5.49
C ALA A 272 -29.15 -25.56 4.26
N PRO A 273 -28.06 -26.07 3.64
CA PRO A 273 -27.36 -27.31 3.97
C PRO A 273 -26.41 -27.17 5.18
N LYS A 274 -26.24 -28.26 5.94
CA LYS A 274 -25.36 -28.29 7.12
C LYS A 274 -23.89 -28.18 6.71
N PRO A 275 -23.11 -27.23 7.29
CA PRO A 275 -21.66 -27.16 7.15
C PRO A 275 -20.94 -28.47 7.46
N LEU A 276 -20.01 -28.84 6.58
CA LEU A 276 -19.12 -29.99 6.76
C LEU A 276 -17.71 -29.56 7.22
N LEU A 277 -17.40 -28.28 7.10
CA LEU A 277 -16.19 -27.62 7.58
C LEU A 277 -16.58 -26.29 8.21
N ASN A 278 -15.92 -25.93 9.31
CA ASN A 278 -16.13 -24.64 9.96
C ASN A 278 -14.83 -23.85 10.10
N VAL A 279 -14.91 -22.57 9.76
CA VAL A 279 -13.85 -21.56 9.89
C VAL A 279 -14.22 -20.59 11.00
N LEU A 280 -13.25 -20.26 11.86
CA LEU A 280 -13.37 -19.17 12.82
C LEU A 280 -12.47 -18.01 12.41
N LEU A 281 -13.05 -16.83 12.17
CA LEU A 281 -12.35 -15.56 12.06
C LEU A 281 -12.20 -15.00 13.47
N TYR A 282 -11.03 -15.21 14.06
CA TYR A 282 -10.73 -14.88 15.44
C TYR A 282 -9.86 -13.64 15.53
N GLN A 283 -10.47 -12.49 15.82
CA GLN A 283 -9.76 -11.22 15.99
C GLN A 283 -9.06 -11.15 17.36
N GLY A 284 -8.07 -12.02 17.54
CA GLY A 284 -7.22 -12.14 18.72
C GLY A 284 -5.91 -12.87 18.39
N THR A 285 -5.04 -13.04 19.38
CA THR A 285 -3.67 -13.54 19.17
C THR A 285 -3.63 -15.03 18.86
N SER A 286 -2.50 -15.50 18.32
CA SER A 286 -2.22 -16.92 18.09
C SER A 286 -2.28 -17.76 19.38
N THR A 287 -1.85 -17.20 20.50
CA THR A 287 -1.91 -17.84 21.83
C THR A 287 -3.36 -18.00 22.32
N GLU A 288 -4.17 -16.95 22.20
CA GLU A 288 -5.59 -17.01 22.55
C GLU A 288 -6.34 -18.00 21.65
N ALA A 289 -6.03 -18.01 20.34
CA ALA A 289 -6.59 -18.95 19.38
C ALA A 289 -6.28 -20.41 19.73
N ALA A 290 -5.08 -20.71 20.25
CA ALA A 290 -4.72 -22.06 20.69
C ALA A 290 -5.54 -22.55 21.89
N LEU A 291 -5.78 -21.68 22.87
CA LEU A 291 -6.65 -22.00 24.01
C LEU A 291 -8.09 -22.25 23.55
N LEU A 292 -8.56 -21.44 22.58
CA LEU A 292 -9.91 -21.56 22.03
C LEU A 292 -10.06 -22.84 21.19
N ALA A 293 -9.06 -23.22 20.40
CA ALA A 293 -9.07 -24.44 19.60
C ALA A 293 -9.31 -25.69 20.45
N ALA A 294 -8.68 -25.78 21.63
CA ALA A 294 -8.85 -26.90 22.54
C ALA A 294 -10.29 -27.05 23.07
N ALA A 295 -10.99 -25.91 23.28
CA ALA A 295 -12.36 -25.90 23.75
C ALA A 295 -13.41 -26.11 22.63
N TRP A 296 -13.05 -25.80 21.38
CA TRP A 296 -13.98 -25.79 20.24
C TRP A 296 -13.45 -26.60 19.05
N PRO A 297 -13.31 -27.93 19.17
CA PRO A 297 -12.82 -28.80 18.10
C PRO A 297 -13.72 -28.85 16.85
N GLN A 298 -14.91 -28.26 16.91
CA GLN A 298 -15.85 -28.11 15.79
C GLN A 298 -15.32 -27.18 14.69
N PHE A 299 -14.35 -26.30 15.00
CA PHE A 299 -13.65 -25.49 14.02
C PHE A 299 -12.38 -26.20 13.54
N GLN A 300 -12.33 -26.51 12.24
CA GLN A 300 -11.15 -27.12 11.64
C GLN A 300 -10.10 -26.07 11.28
N ILE A 301 -10.52 -24.81 11.15
CA ILE A 301 -9.65 -23.69 10.78
C ILE A 301 -9.96 -22.51 11.69
N ILE A 302 -8.92 -21.93 12.27
CA ILE A 302 -8.99 -20.67 13.02
C ILE A 302 -8.00 -19.72 12.36
N LEU A 303 -8.51 -18.68 11.71
CA LEU A 303 -7.71 -17.57 11.21
C LEU A 303 -7.62 -16.53 12.32
N CYS A 304 -6.40 -16.22 12.77
CA CYS A 304 -6.17 -15.27 13.85
C CYS A 304 -5.18 -14.17 13.44
N GLN A 305 -5.03 -13.16 14.31
CA GLN A 305 -4.15 -12.03 14.04
C GLN A 305 -2.71 -12.52 13.91
N ALA A 306 -2.03 -12.02 12.88
CA ALA A 306 -0.61 -12.17 12.69
C ALA A 306 0.14 -11.19 13.60
N ASP A 307 1.07 -11.74 14.39
CA ASP A 307 1.94 -10.98 15.29
C ASP A 307 2.95 -10.12 14.48
N ASP A 308 3.42 -10.66 13.34
CA ASP A 308 4.41 -10.04 12.45
C ASP A 308 3.88 -9.85 11.01
N PRO A 309 4.42 -8.88 10.24
CA PRO A 309 4.09 -8.72 8.82
C PRO A 309 4.42 -9.97 7.97
N GLU A 310 5.50 -10.66 8.32
CA GLU A 310 5.91 -11.95 7.75
C GLU A 310 5.39 -13.08 8.66
N PRO A 311 4.33 -13.81 8.27
CA PRO A 311 3.73 -14.82 9.12
C PRO A 311 4.48 -16.17 9.04
N PRO A 312 4.24 -17.10 9.98
CA PRO A 312 4.74 -18.47 9.88
C PRO A 312 4.29 -19.17 8.59
N GLN A 313 5.22 -19.89 7.94
CA GLN A 313 4.93 -20.65 6.71
C GLN A 313 3.94 -21.80 6.93
N PHE A 314 3.90 -22.36 8.15
CA PHE A 314 3.05 -23.49 8.52
C PHE A 314 2.07 -23.10 9.63
N PRO A 315 0.85 -23.67 9.63
CA PRO A 315 -0.12 -23.42 10.68
C PRO A 315 0.29 -24.12 11.96
N THR A 316 -0.04 -23.51 13.09
CA THR A 316 0.00 -24.22 14.38
C THR A 316 -1.12 -25.25 14.39
N GLN A 317 -0.79 -26.50 14.73
CA GLN A 317 -1.77 -27.58 14.80
C GLN A 317 -2.31 -27.74 16.21
N ALA A 318 -3.64 -27.89 16.33
CA ALA A 318 -4.33 -28.21 17.57
C ALA A 318 -5.23 -29.45 17.36
N ASN A 319 -5.72 -30.02 18.47
CA ASN A 319 -6.64 -31.17 18.46
C ASN A 319 -6.09 -32.38 17.67
N ASN A 320 -4.81 -32.73 17.89
CA ASN A 320 -4.10 -33.79 17.17
C ASN A 320 -4.11 -33.60 15.64
N GLY A 321 -3.87 -32.36 15.19
CA GLY A 321 -3.82 -32.01 13.76
C GLY A 321 -5.18 -31.80 13.10
N LYS A 322 -6.30 -31.86 13.86
CA LYS A 322 -7.65 -31.65 13.31
C LYS A 322 -8.04 -30.18 13.16
N THR A 323 -7.35 -29.28 13.87
CA THR A 323 -7.56 -27.83 13.79
C THR A 323 -6.28 -27.14 13.36
N LEU A 324 -6.37 -26.31 12.32
CA LEU A 324 -5.29 -25.46 11.83
C LEU A 324 -5.48 -24.04 12.37
N ILE A 325 -4.50 -23.51 13.09
CA ILE A 325 -4.45 -22.12 13.52
C ILE A 325 -3.52 -21.37 12.58
N ILE A 326 -4.06 -20.40 11.85
CA ILE A 326 -3.42 -19.77 10.70
C ILE A 326 -3.24 -18.28 10.95
N GLN A 327 -2.07 -17.77 10.59
CA GLN A 327 -1.73 -16.35 10.47
C GLN A 327 -1.33 -16.09 9.00
N VAL A 328 -1.74 -14.96 8.43
CA VAL A 328 -1.53 -14.63 7.00
C VAL A 328 -0.72 -13.36 6.77
N GLY A 329 -0.17 -12.77 7.84
CA GLY A 329 0.69 -11.60 7.78
C GLY A 329 -0.09 -10.31 7.52
N HIS A 330 0.63 -9.26 7.16
CA HIS A 330 0.04 -7.93 6.94
C HIS A 330 0.14 -7.50 5.47
N LYS A 331 -0.58 -6.43 5.12
CA LYS A 331 -0.52 -5.75 3.81
C LYS A 331 -0.89 -6.63 2.62
N GLY A 332 -1.52 -7.78 2.88
CA GLY A 332 -1.90 -8.72 1.84
C GLY A 332 -0.72 -9.23 1.01
N ARG A 333 0.48 -9.33 1.58
CA ARG A 333 1.67 -9.88 0.90
C ARG A 333 1.57 -11.38 0.68
N TYR A 334 0.75 -12.05 1.49
CA TYR A 334 0.48 -13.48 1.42
C TYR A 334 -1.02 -13.77 1.39
N VAL A 335 -1.35 -14.96 0.93
CA VAL A 335 -2.68 -15.56 1.03
C VAL A 335 -2.52 -16.98 1.58
N GLY A 336 -3.28 -17.32 2.61
CA GLY A 336 -3.39 -18.69 3.10
C GLY A 336 -4.35 -19.49 2.22
N VAL A 337 -3.95 -20.67 1.76
CA VAL A 337 -4.79 -21.54 0.94
C VAL A 337 -4.99 -22.86 1.67
N VAL A 338 -6.24 -23.21 1.95
CA VAL A 338 -6.60 -24.52 2.52
C VAL A 338 -7.35 -25.35 1.48
N GLY A 339 -6.76 -26.46 1.06
CA GLY A 339 -7.41 -27.47 0.22
C GLY A 339 -8.02 -28.56 1.08
N ALA A 340 -9.32 -28.81 0.92
CA ALA A 340 -10.02 -29.90 1.58
C ALA A 340 -10.23 -31.07 0.62
N PHE A 341 -9.72 -32.25 0.98
CA PHE A 341 -9.82 -33.48 0.20
C PHE A 341 -10.66 -34.51 0.96
N LYS A 342 -11.76 -34.98 0.38
CA LYS A 342 -12.61 -35.99 1.02
C LYS A 342 -11.83 -37.27 1.29
N LYS A 343 -12.05 -37.85 2.46
CA LYS A 343 -11.53 -39.18 2.84
C LYS A 343 -12.60 -40.23 2.59
N ALA A 344 -12.18 -41.46 2.25
CA ALA A 344 -13.09 -42.59 2.04
C ALA A 344 -13.98 -42.90 3.26
N GLY A 345 -13.49 -42.66 4.48
CA GLY A 345 -14.22 -42.82 5.74
C GLY A 345 -15.01 -41.60 6.22
N GLY A 346 -15.15 -40.57 5.38
CA GLY A 346 -15.80 -39.31 5.76
C GLY A 346 -14.83 -38.25 6.33
N GLY A 347 -15.29 -37.00 6.32
CA GLY A 347 -14.48 -35.83 6.64
C GLY A 347 -13.42 -35.52 5.59
N PHE A 348 -12.47 -34.66 5.96
CA PHE A 348 -11.47 -34.11 5.03
C PHE A 348 -10.03 -34.32 5.53
N ASP A 349 -9.11 -34.53 4.59
CA ASP A 349 -7.68 -34.25 4.75
C ASP A 349 -7.47 -32.79 4.32
N LEU A 350 -7.00 -31.95 5.25
CA LEU A 350 -6.77 -30.54 4.98
C LEU A 350 -5.30 -30.31 4.67
N LYS A 351 -5.02 -29.72 3.51
CA LYS A 351 -3.68 -29.23 3.16
C LYS A 351 -3.66 -27.72 3.21
N TYR A 352 -2.57 -27.16 3.72
CA TYR A 352 -2.37 -25.72 3.80
C TYR A 352 -1.10 -25.33 3.04
N GLN A 353 -1.16 -24.18 2.37
CA GLN A 353 0.04 -23.49 1.89
C GLN A 353 -0.15 -21.99 2.01
N LEU A 354 0.84 -21.30 2.58
CA LEU A 354 0.95 -19.85 2.52
C LEU A 354 1.59 -19.47 1.17
N VAL A 355 0.89 -18.67 0.37
CA VAL A 355 1.34 -18.28 -0.98
C VAL A 355 1.77 -16.80 -0.97
N PRO A 356 3.03 -16.48 -1.31
CA PRO A 356 3.46 -15.10 -1.51
C PRO A 356 2.91 -14.53 -2.81
N LEU A 357 2.35 -13.32 -2.76
CA LEU A 357 1.85 -12.62 -3.94
C LEU A 357 2.97 -11.82 -4.61
N THR A 358 3.85 -12.51 -5.34
CA THR A 358 4.99 -11.94 -6.09
C THR A 358 4.56 -11.32 -7.42
N GLU A 359 5.49 -10.70 -8.15
CA GLU A 359 5.20 -10.02 -9.42
C GLU A 359 4.79 -10.98 -10.55
N TYR A 360 5.02 -12.28 -10.38
CA TYR A 360 4.44 -13.36 -11.21
C TYR A 360 2.93 -13.21 -11.38
N PHE A 361 2.25 -12.70 -10.36
CA PHE A 361 0.81 -12.49 -10.36
C PHE A 361 0.40 -11.11 -10.86
N ILE A 362 1.25 -10.35 -11.56
CA ILE A 362 0.82 -9.13 -12.25
C ILE A 362 -0.04 -9.51 -13.47
N THR A 363 -1.08 -8.73 -13.76
CA THR A 363 -1.95 -8.98 -14.91
C THR A 363 -1.15 -8.80 -16.21
N PRO A 364 -1.03 -9.82 -17.07
CA PRO A 364 -0.26 -9.69 -18.30
C PRO A 364 -1.00 -8.86 -19.36
N GLY A 365 -0.26 -8.39 -20.37
CA GLY A 365 -0.81 -7.69 -21.54
C GLY A 365 -0.91 -6.18 -21.40
N SER A 366 -1.41 -5.51 -22.45
CA SER A 366 -1.58 -4.05 -22.46
C SER A 366 -2.52 -3.58 -21.35
N GLU A 367 -2.47 -2.30 -21.01
CA GLU A 367 -3.33 -1.68 -20.00
C GLU A 367 -4.82 -1.96 -20.22
N GLU A 368 -5.28 -1.82 -21.46
CA GLU A 368 -6.68 -2.04 -21.83
C GLU A 368 -7.08 -3.51 -21.73
N ALA A 369 -6.18 -4.42 -22.11
CA ALA A 369 -6.42 -5.86 -22.01
C ALA A 369 -6.43 -6.30 -20.54
N ALA A 370 -5.46 -5.83 -19.75
CA ALA A 370 -5.36 -6.12 -18.34
C ALA A 370 -6.57 -5.59 -17.57
N SER A 371 -7.00 -4.35 -17.81
CA SER A 371 -8.16 -3.74 -17.16
C SER A 371 -9.46 -4.51 -17.42
N LYS A 372 -9.60 -5.13 -18.61
CA LYS A 372 -10.73 -6.02 -18.92
C LYS A 372 -10.60 -7.40 -18.27
N ALA A 373 -9.38 -7.91 -18.12
CA ALA A 373 -9.11 -9.23 -17.57
C ALA A 373 -9.15 -9.27 -16.03
N ASN A 374 -8.90 -8.13 -15.36
CA ASN A 374 -8.82 -8.04 -13.92
C ASN A 374 -9.72 -6.91 -13.39
N ALA A 375 -10.84 -7.30 -12.77
CA ALA A 375 -11.84 -6.37 -12.23
C ALA A 375 -11.30 -5.42 -11.14
N VAL A 376 -10.16 -5.74 -10.53
CA VAL A 376 -9.52 -4.86 -9.54
C VAL A 376 -8.90 -3.61 -10.18
N LEU A 377 -8.41 -3.71 -11.41
CA LEU A 377 -7.72 -2.60 -12.07
C LEU A 377 -8.63 -1.38 -12.29
N PRO A 378 -9.87 -1.52 -12.80
CA PRO A 378 -10.84 -0.42 -12.82
C PRO A 378 -11.13 0.20 -11.44
N LEU A 379 -11.16 -0.61 -10.38
CA LEU A 379 -11.37 -0.11 -9.01
C LEU A 379 -10.20 0.76 -8.54
N LEU A 380 -8.96 0.35 -8.84
CA LEU A 380 -7.74 1.12 -8.57
C LEU A 380 -7.71 2.43 -9.36
N GLU A 381 -8.12 2.40 -10.62
CA GLU A 381 -8.18 3.62 -11.45
C GLU A 381 -9.20 4.61 -10.90
N THR A 382 -10.42 4.13 -10.60
CA THR A 382 -11.48 4.94 -9.98
C THR A 382 -11.01 5.54 -8.65
N TYR A 383 -10.26 4.79 -7.85
CA TYR A 383 -9.66 5.29 -6.62
C TYR A 383 -8.70 6.45 -6.89
N SER A 384 -7.77 6.31 -7.84
CA SER A 384 -6.81 7.35 -8.19
C SER A 384 -7.49 8.62 -8.69
N GLU A 385 -8.51 8.48 -9.53
CA GLU A 385 -9.34 9.59 -10.00
C GLU A 385 -10.04 10.32 -8.83
N ASN A 386 -10.59 9.58 -7.87
CA ASN A 386 -11.21 10.17 -6.69
C ASN A 386 -10.20 10.91 -5.80
N VAL A 387 -8.98 10.38 -5.65
CA VAL A 387 -7.88 11.03 -4.91
C VAL A 387 -7.53 12.37 -5.56
N ARG A 388 -7.42 12.41 -6.90
CA ARG A 388 -7.21 13.64 -7.69
C ARG A 388 -8.38 14.61 -7.54
N ASP A 389 -9.59 14.16 -7.83
CA ASP A 389 -10.77 15.04 -7.95
C ASP A 389 -11.17 15.65 -6.60
N ARG A 390 -10.97 14.92 -5.51
CA ARG A 390 -11.20 15.40 -4.14
C ARG A 390 -10.01 16.17 -3.55
N LYS A 391 -8.94 16.37 -4.35
CA LYS A 391 -7.75 17.17 -4.02
C LYS A 391 -7.13 16.79 -2.69
N PHE A 392 -6.94 15.48 -2.44
CA PHE A 392 -6.37 15.04 -1.17
C PHE A 392 -4.92 15.50 -0.97
N LEU A 393 -4.15 15.62 -2.05
CA LEU A 393 -2.77 16.10 -1.98
C LEU A 393 -2.64 17.47 -1.28
N THR A 394 -3.49 18.44 -1.64
CA THR A 394 -3.45 19.79 -1.05
C THR A 394 -3.97 19.83 0.38
N ARG A 395 -4.60 18.75 0.85
CA ARG A 395 -5.13 18.61 2.21
C ARG A 395 -4.15 17.92 3.15
N MET A 396 -3.01 17.44 2.64
CA MET A 396 -1.99 16.77 3.44
C MET A 396 -1.55 17.67 4.61
N PRO A 397 -1.45 17.14 5.85
CA PRO A 397 -1.04 17.93 7.00
C PRO A 397 0.36 18.54 6.80
N LYS A 398 0.49 19.84 7.06
CA LYS A 398 1.76 20.57 6.92
C LYS A 398 2.21 21.19 8.25
N GLY A 399 3.46 20.91 8.62
CA GLY A 399 4.14 21.50 9.79
C GLY A 399 5.29 22.42 9.42
N PRO A 400 5.88 23.18 10.36
CA PRO A 400 7.15 23.84 10.13
C PRO A 400 8.30 22.81 10.06
N HIS A 401 9.25 23.02 9.15
CA HIS A 401 10.53 22.30 9.11
C HIS A 401 11.34 22.62 10.38
N PRO A 402 12.17 21.68 10.91
CA PRO A 402 13.00 21.95 12.09
C PRO A 402 13.81 23.26 12.02
N ALA A 403 14.37 23.61 10.86
CA ALA A 403 15.06 24.89 10.66
C ALA A 403 14.15 26.12 10.86
N GLN A 404 12.88 26.04 10.45
CA GLN A 404 11.89 27.09 10.68
C GLN A 404 11.48 27.18 12.16
N ILE A 405 11.56 26.07 12.91
CA ILE A 405 11.30 26.05 14.36
C ILE A 405 12.49 26.65 15.11
N GLN A 406 13.72 26.31 14.71
CA GLN A 406 14.95 26.82 15.32
C GLN A 406 15.08 28.33 15.12
N GLU A 407 14.74 28.82 13.92
CA GLU A 407 14.89 30.23 13.55
C GLU A 407 13.59 30.84 12.99
N PRO A 408 12.54 31.00 13.82
CA PRO A 408 11.22 31.42 13.36
C PRO A 408 11.21 32.84 12.79
N LYS A 409 12.15 33.70 13.19
CA LYS A 409 12.26 35.09 12.70
C LYS A 409 12.79 35.19 11.27
N LEU A 410 13.43 34.13 10.76
CA LEU A 410 14.04 34.13 9.43
C LEU A 410 13.04 33.81 8.31
N ASN A 411 11.82 33.36 8.64
CA ASN A 411 10.78 33.01 7.66
C ASN A 411 11.30 32.12 6.51
N LEU A 412 12.10 31.10 6.86
CA LEU A 412 12.76 30.24 5.88
C LEU A 412 11.73 29.57 4.96
N SER A 413 12.08 29.39 3.70
CA SER A 413 11.24 28.78 2.68
C SER A 413 12.06 27.91 1.74
N TYR A 414 11.41 26.92 1.15
CA TYR A 414 11.99 26.14 0.06
C TYR A 414 12.05 27.01 -1.20
N VAL A 415 13.13 26.90 -1.95
CA VAL A 415 13.42 27.76 -3.13
C VAL A 415 13.55 26.97 -4.44
N GLY A 416 13.67 25.65 -4.36
CA GLY A 416 13.86 24.76 -5.50
C GLY A 416 15.31 24.63 -5.95
N SER A 417 15.65 23.46 -6.50
CA SER A 417 17.02 23.10 -6.90
C SER A 417 17.63 24.07 -7.92
N ASP A 418 16.83 24.65 -8.82
CA ASP A 418 17.32 25.55 -9.86
C ASP A 418 17.99 26.80 -9.29
N LYS A 419 17.53 27.29 -8.13
CA LYS A 419 18.17 28.43 -7.44
C LYS A 419 19.57 28.07 -6.94
N CYS A 420 19.79 26.82 -6.54
CA CYS A 420 21.06 26.33 -6.03
C CYS A 420 22.14 26.29 -7.13
N GLN A 421 21.77 26.06 -8.40
CA GLN A 421 22.72 25.98 -9.52
C GLN A 421 23.59 27.23 -9.66
N ASN A 422 23.08 28.40 -9.30
CA ASN A 422 23.79 29.68 -9.43
C ASN A 422 25.11 29.73 -8.63
N CYS A 423 25.19 28.98 -7.53
CA CYS A 423 26.41 28.87 -6.70
C CYS A 423 26.98 27.44 -6.70
N HIS A 424 26.16 26.43 -6.98
CA HIS A 424 26.50 24.99 -6.90
C HIS A 424 26.36 24.28 -8.25
N ALA A 425 26.84 24.90 -9.33
CA ALA A 425 26.71 24.34 -10.68
C ALA A 425 27.26 22.91 -10.82
N PRO A 426 28.44 22.54 -10.27
CA PRO A 426 28.94 21.16 -10.36
C PRO A 426 28.06 20.15 -9.63
N GLN A 427 27.60 20.48 -8.41
CA GLN A 427 26.75 19.61 -7.60
C GLN A 427 25.37 19.46 -8.25
N PHE A 428 24.82 20.55 -8.79
CA PHE A 428 23.57 20.54 -9.53
C PHE A 428 23.66 19.64 -10.77
N ALA A 429 24.73 19.75 -11.56
CA ALA A 429 24.94 18.90 -12.74
C ALA A 429 25.00 17.40 -12.34
N LYS A 430 25.68 17.07 -11.24
CA LYS A 430 25.72 15.72 -10.70
C LYS A 430 24.33 15.23 -10.27
N TRP A 431 23.58 16.03 -9.50
CA TRP A 431 22.21 15.70 -9.08
C TRP A 431 21.27 15.51 -10.28
N LYS A 432 21.39 16.36 -11.31
CA LYS A 432 20.54 16.31 -12.52
C LYS A 432 20.70 14.99 -13.28
N GLY A 433 21.83 14.31 -13.15
CA GLY A 433 22.05 12.97 -13.72
C GLY A 433 21.39 11.82 -12.95
N THR A 434 20.73 12.08 -11.81
CA THR A 434 20.14 11.04 -10.95
C THR A 434 18.63 10.89 -11.14
N PRO A 435 18.05 9.72 -10.79
CA PRO A 435 16.59 9.52 -10.76
C PRO A 435 15.81 10.55 -9.93
N HIS A 436 16.43 11.07 -8.86
CA HIS A 436 15.81 12.08 -8.00
C HIS A 436 15.36 13.33 -8.77
N SER A 437 16.13 13.75 -9.77
CA SER A 437 15.86 14.97 -10.55
C SER A 437 14.62 14.91 -11.43
N HIS A 438 14.03 13.74 -11.60
CA HIS A 438 12.81 13.49 -12.36
C HIS A 438 11.86 12.55 -11.59
N ALA A 439 11.98 12.46 -10.26
CA ALA A 439 11.25 11.47 -9.45
C ALA A 439 9.74 11.50 -9.70
N LEU A 440 9.09 12.67 -9.67
CA LEU A 440 7.65 12.80 -9.91
C LEU A 440 7.18 12.26 -11.28
N ASP A 441 8.04 12.24 -12.30
CA ASP A 441 7.70 11.68 -13.62
C ASP A 441 7.33 10.20 -13.55
N ALA A 442 7.91 9.45 -12.59
CA ALA A 442 7.54 8.06 -12.37
C ALA A 442 6.06 7.90 -12.00
N LEU A 443 5.49 8.86 -11.28
CA LEU A 443 4.08 8.84 -10.87
C LEU A 443 3.16 9.44 -11.92
N GLU A 444 3.61 10.51 -12.59
CA GLU A 444 2.78 11.28 -13.53
C GLU A 444 2.77 10.66 -14.94
N LYS A 445 3.92 10.20 -15.42
CA LYS A 445 4.11 9.81 -16.83
C LYS A 445 4.20 8.29 -16.99
N ILE A 446 4.82 7.60 -16.03
CA ILE A 446 5.15 6.18 -16.13
C ILE A 446 4.07 5.28 -15.51
N ALA A 447 3.59 5.59 -14.31
CA ALA A 447 2.57 4.77 -13.63
C ALA A 447 1.25 4.70 -14.43
N LYS A 448 0.73 3.48 -14.65
CA LYS A 448 -0.53 3.21 -15.38
C LYS A 448 -1.57 2.38 -14.63
N ARG A 449 -1.17 1.59 -13.62
CA ARG A 449 -2.08 0.68 -12.88
C ARG A 449 -2.08 0.96 -11.39
N PRO A 450 -2.82 1.97 -10.90
CA PRO A 450 -3.55 2.98 -11.65
C PRO A 450 -2.63 4.09 -12.13
N SER A 451 -3.15 4.90 -13.05
CA SER A 451 -2.54 6.15 -13.47
C SER A 451 -2.64 7.21 -12.35
N GLN A 452 -2.12 8.42 -12.59
CA GLN A 452 -2.38 9.59 -11.73
C GLN A 452 -1.89 9.50 -10.27
N ARG A 453 -0.90 8.64 -10.00
CA ARG A 453 -0.33 8.49 -8.65
C ARG A 453 0.37 9.76 -8.15
N ASN A 454 0.64 10.73 -9.03
CA ASN A 454 1.18 12.04 -8.69
C ASN A 454 0.20 12.93 -7.90
N PHE A 455 -1.05 12.50 -7.70
CA PHE A 455 -2.02 13.14 -6.81
C PHE A 455 -2.18 12.43 -5.46
N ASP A 456 -1.58 11.27 -5.27
CA ASP A 456 -1.66 10.53 -4.02
C ASP A 456 -0.54 11.00 -3.08
N GLY A 457 -0.91 11.65 -1.96
CA GLY A 457 0.04 12.14 -0.95
C GLY A 457 0.96 11.05 -0.38
N GLU A 458 0.51 9.79 -0.37
CA GLU A 458 1.33 8.66 0.10
C GLU A 458 2.44 8.28 -0.88
N CYS A 459 2.26 8.53 -2.17
CA CYS A 459 3.31 8.39 -3.18
C CYS A 459 4.13 9.67 -3.30
N VAL A 460 3.45 10.82 -3.36
CA VAL A 460 4.07 12.13 -3.61
C VAL A 460 5.09 12.51 -2.55
N GLN A 461 4.89 12.10 -1.28
CA GLN A 461 5.83 12.41 -0.19
C GLN A 461 7.29 12.00 -0.47
N CYS A 462 7.49 10.97 -1.30
CA CYS A 462 8.81 10.49 -1.69
C CYS A 462 9.30 11.00 -3.06
N HIS A 463 8.46 11.75 -3.77
CA HIS A 463 8.72 12.17 -5.16
C HIS A 463 8.83 13.69 -5.30
N VAL A 464 8.75 14.46 -4.21
CA VAL A 464 8.82 15.94 -4.20
C VAL A 464 9.62 16.48 -3.03
N VAL A 465 9.90 17.77 -3.05
CA VAL A 465 10.54 18.47 -1.93
C VAL A 465 9.50 18.91 -0.90
N GLY A 466 9.57 18.32 0.30
CA GLY A 466 8.97 18.90 1.50
C GLY A 466 7.44 18.90 1.57
N LEU A 467 6.76 17.88 1.05
CA LEU A 467 5.28 17.78 1.06
C LEU A 467 4.64 18.10 2.43
N HIS A 468 5.23 17.59 3.51
CA HIS A 468 4.73 17.73 4.88
C HIS A 468 5.12 19.06 5.54
N TYR A 469 5.71 20.01 4.79
CA TYR A 469 6.16 21.30 5.31
C TYR A 469 5.40 22.48 4.71
N LYS A 470 5.15 23.51 5.53
CA LYS A 470 4.33 24.68 5.17
C LYS A 470 4.76 25.40 3.89
N THR A 471 6.07 25.48 3.63
CA THR A 471 6.65 26.14 2.46
C THR A 471 7.12 25.16 1.39
N GLY A 472 6.86 23.86 1.58
CA GLY A 472 7.25 22.81 0.63
C GLY A 472 6.18 22.56 -0.42
N TYR A 473 6.38 21.51 -1.23
CA TYR A 473 5.53 21.20 -2.37
C TYR A 473 4.02 21.14 -2.01
N GLU A 474 3.20 21.77 -2.84
CA GLU A 474 1.73 21.76 -2.78
C GLU A 474 1.16 20.94 -3.93
N ASP A 475 1.36 21.42 -5.16
CA ASP A 475 1.02 20.74 -6.40
C ASP A 475 1.85 21.32 -7.57
N GLN A 476 1.70 20.72 -8.76
CA GLN A 476 2.41 21.14 -9.99
C GLN A 476 2.04 22.58 -10.43
N LYS A 477 0.90 23.12 -9.99
CA LYS A 477 0.45 24.46 -10.37
C LYS A 477 1.02 25.53 -9.44
N ALA A 478 0.99 25.29 -8.13
CA ALA A 478 1.40 26.23 -7.10
C ALA A 478 2.92 26.24 -6.89
N THR A 479 3.55 25.06 -6.89
CA THR A 479 4.98 24.90 -6.56
C THR A 479 5.73 23.99 -7.54
N PRO A 480 5.70 24.26 -8.86
CA PRO A 480 6.37 23.40 -9.85
C PRO A 480 7.89 23.29 -9.62
N HIS A 481 8.51 24.34 -9.08
CA HIS A 481 9.94 24.36 -8.75
C HIS A 481 10.35 23.44 -7.58
N LEU A 482 9.38 22.88 -6.85
CA LEU A 482 9.57 21.91 -5.78
C LEU A 482 9.17 20.48 -6.20
N ALA A 483 8.80 20.30 -7.47
CA ALA A 483 8.61 18.98 -8.05
C ALA A 483 9.93 18.20 -8.07
N HIS A 484 9.81 16.86 -8.02
CA HIS A 484 10.94 15.93 -7.94
C HIS A 484 11.71 15.98 -6.61
N VAL A 485 12.60 15.01 -6.39
CA VAL A 485 13.45 14.98 -5.20
C VAL A 485 14.66 15.90 -5.46
N GLY A 486 14.72 17.01 -4.73
CA GLY A 486 15.67 18.11 -4.97
C GLY A 486 16.79 18.25 -3.95
N CYS A 487 17.62 19.27 -4.11
CA CYS A 487 18.71 19.60 -3.16
C CYS A 487 18.17 19.76 -1.73
N GLU A 488 17.03 20.43 -1.60
CA GLU A 488 16.40 20.74 -0.33
C GLU A 488 15.72 19.52 0.34
N SER A 489 15.61 18.36 -0.34
CA SER A 489 15.24 17.11 0.31
C SER A 489 16.31 16.62 1.30
N CYS A 490 17.58 16.99 1.06
CA CYS A 490 18.73 16.69 1.93
C CYS A 490 19.16 17.89 2.79
N HIS A 491 19.02 19.10 2.24
CA HIS A 491 19.52 20.33 2.87
C HIS A 491 18.45 21.13 3.62
N GLY A 492 17.16 20.86 3.41
CA GLY A 492 16.09 21.68 3.98
C GLY A 492 15.91 23.03 3.25
N PRO A 493 15.12 23.97 3.81
CA PRO A 493 14.76 25.22 3.15
C PRO A 493 15.95 26.17 2.99
N GLY A 494 16.29 26.52 1.75
CA GLY A 494 17.49 27.25 1.38
C GLY A 494 17.39 28.77 1.39
N SER A 495 16.20 29.36 1.56
CA SER A 495 16.02 30.82 1.40
C SER A 495 16.91 31.65 2.32
N GLY A 496 17.09 31.22 3.58
CA GLY A 496 17.99 31.88 4.53
C GLY A 496 19.44 31.83 4.04
N HIS A 497 19.93 30.65 3.67
CA HIS A 497 21.30 30.47 3.17
C HIS A 497 21.63 31.38 1.98
N MET A 498 20.65 31.64 1.11
CA MET A 498 20.84 32.53 -0.04
C MET A 498 21.00 34.01 0.34
N THR A 499 20.49 34.46 1.48
CA THR A 499 20.59 35.87 1.90
C THR A 499 22.01 36.25 2.34
N ASN A 500 22.71 35.33 2.99
CA ASN A 500 24.11 35.48 3.39
C ASN A 500 24.77 34.10 3.45
N LYS A 501 25.31 33.68 2.31
CA LYS A 501 25.91 32.36 2.12
C LYS A 501 27.11 32.09 3.03
N ASP A 502 27.77 33.13 3.52
CA ASP A 502 28.98 33.04 4.35
C ASP A 502 28.65 33.04 5.85
N ASN A 503 27.37 33.20 6.22
CA ASN A 503 26.93 33.12 7.60
C ASN A 503 26.91 31.66 8.10
N ALA A 504 27.76 31.35 9.08
CA ALA A 504 27.89 30.00 9.63
C ALA A 504 26.60 29.44 10.25
N GLY A 505 25.77 30.29 10.86
CA GLY A 505 24.46 29.88 11.40
C GLY A 505 23.49 29.46 10.29
N LEU A 506 23.41 30.25 9.22
CA LEU A 506 22.56 29.92 8.06
C LEU A 506 23.06 28.69 7.30
N GLN A 507 24.37 28.47 7.23
CA GLN A 507 24.95 27.23 6.70
C GLN A 507 24.60 26.01 7.57
N ALA A 508 24.62 26.15 8.89
CA ALA A 508 24.28 25.06 9.81
C ALA A 508 22.83 24.58 9.63
N LEU A 509 21.91 25.46 9.24
CA LEU A 509 20.53 25.09 8.92
C LEU A 509 20.40 24.23 7.64
N GLN A 510 21.41 24.24 6.76
CA GLN A 510 21.43 23.47 5.51
C GLN A 510 21.98 22.04 5.67
N ILE A 511 22.31 21.63 6.88
CA ILE A 511 22.83 20.30 7.21
C ILE A 511 21.98 19.67 8.31
N PRO A 512 20.69 19.39 8.04
CA PRO A 512 19.74 18.94 9.08
C PRO A 512 20.13 17.60 9.74
N TRP A 513 21.06 16.86 9.15
CA TRP A 513 21.62 15.61 9.66
C TRP A 513 22.86 15.80 10.56
N ALA A 514 23.43 17.00 10.63
CA ALA A 514 24.54 17.32 11.54
C ALA A 514 23.99 17.73 12.91
N GLN A 515 24.52 17.14 13.98
CA GLN A 515 24.13 17.44 15.36
C GLN A 515 25.05 18.46 16.02
N LYS A 516 26.29 18.58 15.53
CA LYS A 516 27.30 19.51 16.07
C LYS A 516 27.96 20.33 14.97
N ALA A 517 28.39 21.54 15.32
CA ALA A 517 29.18 22.37 14.44
C ALA A 517 30.45 21.63 13.98
N GLY A 518 30.78 21.74 12.69
CA GLY A 518 31.94 21.07 12.09
C GLY A 518 31.72 19.59 11.76
N GLU A 519 30.55 19.01 12.03
CA GLU A 519 30.24 17.65 11.59
C GLU A 519 30.18 17.58 10.05
N ARG A 520 30.86 16.58 9.49
CA ARG A 520 30.95 16.31 8.06
C ARG A 520 30.81 14.81 7.84
N LEU A 521 30.24 14.45 6.69
CA LEU A 521 30.24 13.05 6.25
C LEU A 521 31.69 12.53 6.15
N PRO A 522 31.88 11.22 6.35
CA PRO A 522 33.19 10.62 6.13
C PRO A 522 33.64 10.79 4.67
N GLU A 523 34.96 10.72 4.47
CA GLU A 523 35.55 10.80 3.14
C GLU A 523 34.95 9.74 2.20
N LEU A 524 34.76 10.13 0.94
CA LEU A 524 34.13 9.26 -0.06
C LEU A 524 34.83 7.92 -0.21
N GLU A 525 36.16 7.92 -0.11
CA GLU A 525 36.97 6.69 -0.21
C GLU A 525 36.69 5.72 0.93
N LEU A 526 36.38 6.21 2.14
CA LEU A 526 35.96 5.35 3.24
C LEU A 526 34.59 4.73 2.96
N ILE A 527 33.63 5.51 2.45
CA ILE A 527 32.30 5.00 2.09
C ILE A 527 32.41 3.93 0.99
N LYS A 528 33.20 4.19 -0.07
CA LYS A 528 33.44 3.22 -1.15
C LYS A 528 34.10 1.96 -0.63
N LYS A 529 35.10 2.09 0.25
CA LYS A 529 35.77 0.95 0.89
C LYS A 529 34.76 0.09 1.65
N ILE A 530 33.85 0.70 2.42
CA ILE A 530 32.80 -0.04 3.13
C ILE A 530 31.84 -0.70 2.13
N GLY A 531 31.40 0.00 1.10
CA GLY A 531 30.48 -0.53 0.08
C GLY A 531 31.04 -1.73 -0.69
N ALA A 532 32.36 -1.78 -0.89
CA ALA A 532 33.05 -2.89 -1.54
C ALA A 532 33.16 -4.17 -0.69
N LEU A 533 32.89 -4.08 0.62
CA LEU A 533 32.92 -5.24 1.50
C LEU A 533 31.59 -6.01 1.48
N PRO A 534 31.62 -7.34 1.68
CA PRO A 534 30.42 -8.12 2.01
C PRO A 534 29.66 -7.51 3.19
N SER A 535 28.33 -7.55 3.18
CA SER A 535 27.49 -6.92 4.19
C SER A 535 27.87 -7.31 5.63
N ILE A 536 28.23 -8.58 5.87
CA ILE A 536 28.66 -9.11 7.16
C ILE A 536 29.99 -8.53 7.69
N GLU A 537 30.80 -7.94 6.80
CA GLU A 537 32.10 -7.36 7.15
C GLU A 537 32.03 -5.85 7.37
N ARG A 538 31.02 -5.17 6.82
CA ARG A 538 30.89 -3.70 6.89
C ARG A 538 30.86 -3.18 8.32
N GLY A 539 30.15 -3.88 9.22
CA GLY A 539 30.06 -3.52 10.64
C GLY A 539 31.38 -3.66 11.41
N LYS A 540 32.41 -4.30 10.83
CA LYS A 540 33.74 -4.45 11.43
C LYS A 540 34.68 -3.31 11.06
N VAL A 541 34.31 -2.44 10.11
CA VAL A 541 35.13 -1.30 9.74
C VAL A 541 35.15 -0.31 10.90
N PRO A 542 36.33 0.02 11.47
CA PRO A 542 36.40 0.95 12.58
C PRO A 542 36.02 2.36 12.09
N LEU A 543 34.93 2.90 12.63
CA LEU A 543 34.47 4.25 12.40
C LEU A 543 34.66 5.09 13.66
N LYS A 544 35.05 6.35 13.51
CA LYS A 544 35.00 7.30 14.62
C LYS A 544 33.54 7.44 15.07
N PRO A 545 33.27 7.68 16.37
CA PRO A 545 31.90 7.83 16.86
C PRO A 545 31.07 8.88 16.10
N GLN A 546 31.72 9.94 15.63
CA GLN A 546 31.10 10.98 14.81
C GLN A 546 30.72 10.50 13.40
N GLU A 547 31.59 9.73 12.75
CA GLU A 547 31.36 9.17 11.42
C GLU A 547 30.14 8.23 11.45
N SER A 548 30.06 7.36 12.46
CA SER A 548 28.91 6.47 12.66
C SER A 548 27.60 7.24 12.86
N ARG A 549 27.60 8.29 13.70
CA ARG A 549 26.38 9.09 13.93
C ARG A 549 25.88 9.75 12.65
N ILE A 550 26.78 10.33 11.85
CA ILE A 550 26.42 11.04 10.62
C ILE A 550 25.96 10.07 9.54
N ILE A 551 26.65 8.93 9.36
CA ILE A 551 26.19 7.87 8.46
C ILE A 551 24.77 7.44 8.83
N ASN A 552 24.50 7.20 10.11
CA ASN A 552 23.17 6.79 10.56
C ASN A 552 22.11 7.88 10.32
N ALA A 553 22.43 9.15 10.57
CA ALA A 553 21.51 10.26 10.33
C ALA A 553 21.16 10.42 8.84
N VAL A 554 22.16 10.35 7.95
CA VAL A 554 21.94 10.47 6.49
C VAL A 554 21.26 9.21 5.94
N SER A 555 21.67 8.02 6.37
CA SER A 555 21.02 6.76 5.98
C SER A 555 19.54 6.74 6.41
N SER A 556 19.23 7.19 7.62
CA SER A 556 17.85 7.32 8.10
C SER A 556 17.02 8.30 7.27
N MET A 557 17.63 9.37 6.76
CA MET A 557 16.97 10.30 5.84
C MET A 557 16.63 9.63 4.51
N CYS A 558 17.54 8.84 3.92
CA CYS A 558 17.26 8.05 2.72
C CYS A 558 16.19 6.99 2.97
N GLY A 559 16.25 6.31 4.12
CA GLY A 559 15.32 5.26 4.52
C GLY A 559 13.88 5.71 4.75
N LYS A 560 13.59 7.02 4.70
CA LYS A 560 12.21 7.52 4.68
C LYS A 560 11.44 7.10 3.42
N CYS A 561 12.15 6.84 2.34
CA CYS A 561 11.60 6.44 1.05
C CYS A 561 12.21 5.15 0.52
N HIS A 562 13.47 4.86 0.90
CA HIS A 562 14.17 3.64 0.55
C HIS A 562 14.19 2.66 1.73
N ASP A 563 13.00 2.30 2.22
CA ASP A 563 12.85 1.19 3.17
C ASP A 563 12.81 -0.15 2.41
N HIS A 564 12.82 -1.27 3.15
CA HIS A 564 12.83 -2.61 2.56
C HIS A 564 11.57 -2.92 1.72
N GLU A 565 10.45 -2.25 1.95
CA GLU A 565 9.21 -2.49 1.18
C GLU A 565 9.19 -1.68 -0.12
N ASN A 566 9.66 -0.43 -0.06
CA ASN A 566 9.66 0.53 -1.16
C ASN A 566 10.90 0.40 -2.06
N ASP A 567 12.04 0.02 -1.50
CA ASP A 567 13.30 -0.26 -2.20
C ASP A 567 14.09 -1.42 -1.54
N PRO A 568 13.71 -2.68 -1.78
CA PRO A 568 14.34 -3.86 -1.19
C PRO A 568 15.84 -3.99 -1.50
N ASN A 569 16.30 -3.36 -2.59
CA ASN A 569 17.70 -3.41 -3.03
C ASN A 569 18.49 -2.17 -2.63
N PHE A 570 17.92 -1.28 -1.81
CA PHE A 570 18.62 -0.09 -1.36
C PHE A 570 19.83 -0.46 -0.51
N ASP A 571 20.99 0.03 -0.92
CA ASP A 571 22.23 -0.07 -0.15
C ASP A 571 22.87 1.31 -0.05
N PHE A 572 22.82 1.90 1.14
CA PHE A 572 23.38 3.22 1.42
C PHE A 572 24.82 3.36 0.89
N PHE A 573 25.68 2.38 1.11
CA PHE A 573 27.09 2.48 0.75
C PHE A 573 27.33 2.40 -0.77
N THR A 574 26.38 1.82 -1.52
CA THR A 574 26.42 1.75 -2.99
C THR A 574 25.78 2.98 -3.63
N TYR A 575 24.71 3.53 -3.04
CA TYR A 575 23.98 4.66 -3.62
C TYR A 575 24.53 6.03 -3.20
N TRP A 576 25.02 6.18 -1.97
CA TRP A 576 25.55 7.45 -1.49
C TRP A 576 26.66 8.05 -2.37
N PRO A 577 27.65 7.29 -2.89
CA PRO A 577 28.67 7.81 -3.80
C PRO A 577 28.12 8.54 -5.05
N LYS A 578 26.92 8.14 -5.52
CA LYS A 578 26.27 8.72 -6.71
C LYS A 578 25.78 10.15 -6.47
N VAL A 579 25.50 10.53 -5.22
CA VAL A 579 25.02 11.87 -4.84
C VAL A 579 26.03 12.63 -3.98
N PHE A 580 27.07 11.97 -3.48
CA PHE A 580 28.10 12.58 -2.65
C PHE A 580 28.73 13.81 -3.30
N HIS A 581 28.84 14.89 -2.54
CA HIS A 581 29.59 16.07 -2.90
C HIS A 581 30.12 16.73 -1.63
N THR A 582 31.31 17.30 -1.74
CA THR A 582 31.87 18.18 -0.71
C THR A 582 31.86 19.60 -1.22
N PHE A 583 31.88 20.55 -0.29
CA PHE A 583 32.34 21.88 -0.64
C PHE A 583 33.82 21.78 -1.01
N PRO A 584 34.30 22.53 -2.02
CA PRO A 584 35.72 22.79 -2.13
C PRO A 584 36.21 23.22 -0.75
N LYS A 585 37.38 22.75 -0.33
CA LYS A 585 38.04 23.40 0.81
C LYS A 585 38.10 24.89 0.46
N ALA A 586 37.98 25.76 1.48
CA ALA A 586 38.33 27.15 1.28
C ALA A 586 39.82 27.17 0.95
N ASP A 587 40.15 26.93 -0.30
CA ASP A 587 41.48 27.08 -0.83
C ASP A 587 41.73 28.57 -0.61
N GLY A 588 42.69 28.89 0.27
CA GLY A 588 43.20 30.24 0.34
C GLY A 588 43.68 30.62 -1.06
N GLY A 589 42.81 31.28 -1.83
CA GLY A 589 43.08 31.81 -3.16
C GLY A 589 43.53 30.79 -4.22
N ALA A 590 42.65 29.90 -4.68
CA ALA A 590 42.72 29.41 -6.07
C ALA A 590 41.34 29.01 -6.58
N LYS A 591 40.93 29.52 -7.75
CA LYS A 591 39.73 29.03 -8.44
C LYS A 591 39.98 27.60 -8.94
N PRO A 592 39.00 26.68 -8.85
CA PRO A 592 39.14 25.35 -9.41
C PRO A 592 39.17 25.39 -10.95
N ASP A 593 40.02 24.53 -11.50
CA ASP A 593 40.16 24.24 -12.93
C ASP A 593 38.87 23.55 -13.46
N PRO A 594 38.23 24.06 -14.52
CA PRO A 594 36.97 23.52 -15.02
C PRO A 594 37.08 22.13 -15.66
N GLU A 595 38.28 21.55 -15.82
CA GLU A 595 38.48 20.21 -16.40
C GLU A 595 38.89 19.10 -15.41
N LYS A 596 38.78 19.31 -14.09
CA LYS A 596 39.05 18.26 -13.08
C LYS A 596 37.90 17.94 -12.15
#